data_AF-A0A6A5UMQ6-F1
#
_entry.id   AF-A0A6A5UMQ6-F1
#
_cell.length_a   1.000
_cell.length_b   1.000
_cell.length_c   1.000
_cell.angle_alpha   90.00
_cell.angle_beta   90.00
_cell.angle_gamma   90.00
#
_symmetry.space_group_name_H-M   'P 1'
#
loop_
_entity.id
_entity.type
_entity.pdbx_description
1 polymer ?
#
loop_
_entity_poly.entity_id
_entity_poly.type
_entity_poly.pdbx_seq_one_letter_code
_entity_poly.pdbx_strand_id
1 'polypeptide(L)'
;MAAALEVFSVIADTISIAQFIASLIPQPMVSVNTVRVIAGTGDNTDGAAPDVATFDINGYIQGITRGGQRLQKGADYDAQVKVVNPDAAVQANYVQLMAGGNDALCIAGISVMTDDQGAFGWTGDFGYYCGAPWYYSSTVIGGNNYMPKCVWIDGDASSGIMTKGLGIHLPSFAATAERASSIMMDKDLWCKTDPRFKVFDTITPLQYFDPTPQFQPDTQLDVDPASLKNPANWKINPKNADKIPLIELVSKKRMVDGNTTDTTIQTQGTGFRGKLIKSEMQSHSAMELCESSTSVGPDFVSMVEKVFCDMERKKVWRLCSSEQDVNCFDAEKNVMRGGKVNSRRDDTTGERIVRKRYHTVSTWA
;
A
#
# COMPACT_ATOMS: atom_id res chain seq x y z
N MET A 1 -33.60 -15.65 -16.94
CA MET A 1 -32.22 -15.88 -17.42
C MET A 1 -31.41 -14.70 -16.90
N ALA A 2 -30.81 -14.67 -15.70
CA ALA A 2 -29.88 -15.61 -15.07
C ALA A 2 -28.66 -15.91 -15.98
N ALA A 3 -27.62 -15.08 -15.86
CA ALA A 3 -26.21 -15.47 -15.98
C ALA A 3 -25.31 -14.33 -15.44
N ALA A 4 -24.76 -14.58 -14.25
CA ALA A 4 -23.47 -14.13 -13.69
C ALA A 4 -22.97 -12.70 -14.01
N LEU A 5 -23.14 -11.80 -13.04
CA LEU A 5 -22.18 -10.75 -12.71
C LEU A 5 -21.93 -10.85 -11.19
N GLU A 6 -21.21 -11.89 -10.81
CA GLU A 6 -20.53 -11.91 -9.52
C GLU A 6 -19.02 -11.82 -9.78
N VAL A 7 -18.36 -11.09 -8.89
CA VAL A 7 -16.91 -10.83 -8.77
C VAL A 7 -16.40 -9.61 -9.56
N PHE A 8 -15.68 -8.74 -8.83
CA PHE A 8 -14.92 -7.53 -9.22
C PHE A 8 -15.63 -6.17 -9.08
N SER A 9 -15.97 -5.77 -7.84
CA SER A 9 -16.31 -4.38 -7.49
C SER A 9 -15.48 -3.86 -6.30
N VAL A 10 -14.17 -3.63 -6.46
CA VAL A 10 -13.38 -2.81 -5.50
C VAL A 10 -12.17 -2.18 -6.19
N ILE A 11 -12.37 -1.41 -7.26
CA ILE A 11 -11.29 -0.51 -7.74
C ILE A 11 -11.71 0.96 -7.73
N ALA A 12 -13.01 1.27 -7.80
CA ALA A 12 -13.52 2.53 -7.28
C ALA A 12 -15.04 2.55 -7.44
N ASP A 13 -15.76 2.67 -6.33
CA ASP A 13 -16.94 3.52 -6.37
C ASP A 13 -16.41 4.91 -6.65
N THR A 14 -16.61 5.44 -7.85
CA THR A 14 -16.10 6.76 -8.26
C THR A 14 -16.56 7.88 -7.36
N ILE A 15 -17.69 7.65 -6.69
CA ILE A 15 -18.25 8.44 -5.61
C ILE A 15 -17.30 8.49 -4.40
N SER A 16 -16.62 7.40 -4.04
CA SER A 16 -15.73 7.35 -2.87
C SER A 16 -14.46 8.17 -3.06
N ILE A 17 -13.84 8.19 -4.25
CA ILE A 17 -12.65 9.04 -4.51
C ILE A 17 -13.05 10.51 -4.62
N ALA A 18 -14.17 10.84 -5.28
CA ALA A 18 -14.65 12.22 -5.35
C ALA A 18 -15.02 12.76 -3.95
N GLN A 19 -15.69 11.95 -3.13
CA GLN A 19 -15.99 12.28 -1.73
C GLN A 19 -14.74 12.31 -0.86
N PHE A 20 -13.79 11.40 -1.06
CA PHE A 20 -12.49 11.41 -0.39
C PHE A 20 -11.79 12.75 -0.61
N ILE A 21 -11.66 13.17 -1.86
CA ILE A 21 -11.07 14.46 -2.21
C ILE A 21 -11.86 15.58 -1.54
N ALA A 22 -13.18 15.63 -1.69
CA ALA A 22 -14.03 16.66 -1.07
C ALA A 22 -13.94 16.72 0.47
N SER A 23 -13.73 15.57 1.13
CA SER A 23 -13.63 15.45 2.59
C SER A 23 -12.26 15.83 3.16
N LEU A 24 -11.24 16.00 2.31
CA LEU A 24 -9.85 16.14 2.72
C LEU A 24 -9.14 17.34 2.08
N ILE A 25 -9.88 18.36 1.66
CA ILE A 25 -9.28 19.59 1.09
C ILE A 25 -8.88 20.53 2.24
N PRO A 26 -7.60 20.62 2.64
CA PRO A 26 -7.12 21.75 3.45
C PRO A 26 -7.27 23.07 2.67
N GLN A 27 -7.17 24.21 3.33
CA GLN A 27 -7.18 25.50 2.60
C GLN A 27 -5.87 25.65 1.81
N PRO A 28 -5.92 26.07 0.53
CA PRO A 28 -4.71 26.24 -0.28
C PRO A 28 -3.82 27.32 0.33
N MET A 29 -2.53 27.02 0.47
CA MET A 29 -1.52 28.02 0.81
C MET A 29 -0.70 28.32 -0.43
N VAL A 30 -0.53 29.60 -0.75
CA VAL A 30 0.26 30.04 -1.90
C VAL A 30 1.68 29.45 -1.81
N SER A 31 2.15 28.83 -2.90
CA SER A 31 3.49 28.23 -3.02
C SER A 31 3.75 26.99 -2.16
N VAL A 32 2.69 26.32 -1.69
CA VAL A 32 2.80 25.08 -0.92
C VAL A 32 1.89 24.02 -1.51
N ASN A 33 2.47 22.90 -1.94
CA ASN A 33 1.72 21.68 -2.21
C ASN A 33 1.52 20.94 -0.88
N THR A 34 0.28 20.57 -0.56
CA THR A 34 -0.01 19.76 0.63
C THR A 34 -0.29 18.33 0.19
N VAL A 35 0.55 17.41 0.65
CA VAL A 35 0.38 15.96 0.42
C VAL A 35 -0.01 15.33 1.75
N ARG A 36 -1.25 14.84 1.85
CA ARG A 36 -1.72 14.06 2.98
C ARG A 36 -1.50 12.58 2.71
N VAL A 37 -0.80 11.91 3.61
CA VAL A 37 -0.61 10.46 3.62
C VAL A 37 -1.46 9.89 4.75
N ILE A 38 -2.30 8.92 4.44
CA ILE A 38 -3.22 8.30 5.40
C ILE A 38 -2.74 6.90 5.69
N ALA A 39 -2.36 6.65 6.95
CA ALA A 39 -1.96 5.32 7.40
C ALA A 39 -3.16 4.36 7.44
N GLY A 40 -2.91 3.10 7.09
CA GLY A 40 -3.86 2.02 7.35
C GLY A 40 -4.06 1.78 8.85
N THR A 41 -5.20 1.23 9.24
CA THR A 41 -5.45 0.75 10.61
C THR A 41 -5.33 -0.77 10.67
N GLY A 42 -4.53 -1.21 11.63
CA GLY A 42 -4.27 -2.60 11.93
C GLY A 42 -3.14 -2.73 12.94
N ASP A 43 -2.80 -3.96 13.36
CA ASP A 43 -1.62 -4.18 14.19
C ASP A 43 -0.35 -4.07 13.33
N ASN A 44 0.59 -3.20 13.73
CA ASN A 44 1.80 -2.82 12.98
C ASN A 44 1.56 -2.13 11.63
N THR A 45 0.42 -1.49 11.43
CA THR A 45 0.24 -0.60 10.27
C THR A 45 0.78 0.80 10.51
N ASP A 46 1.21 1.11 11.74
CA ASP A 46 1.98 2.29 12.11
C ASP A 46 3.44 2.14 11.69
N GLY A 47 4.10 3.26 11.39
CA GLY A 47 5.44 3.23 10.80
C GLY A 47 6.08 4.60 10.73
N ALA A 48 7.20 4.70 10.03
CA ALA A 48 7.83 5.99 9.77
C ALA A 48 7.07 6.74 8.68
N ALA A 49 6.70 8.00 8.95
CA ALA A 49 6.16 8.89 7.93
C ALA A 49 7.12 8.97 6.72
N PRO A 50 6.64 8.96 5.48
CA PRO A 50 7.50 8.98 4.30
C PRO A 50 8.14 10.36 4.09
N ASP A 51 9.29 10.37 3.43
CA ASP A 51 9.74 11.55 2.69
C ASP A 51 8.82 11.76 1.48
N VAL A 52 8.47 13.01 1.20
CA VAL A 52 7.55 13.39 0.12
C VAL A 52 8.21 14.42 -0.79
N ALA A 53 8.24 14.13 -2.10
CA ALA A 53 8.72 15.05 -3.13
C ALA A 53 7.62 15.33 -4.15
N THR A 54 7.49 16.59 -4.59
CA THR A 54 6.60 16.96 -5.70
C THR A 54 7.41 17.41 -6.91
N PHE A 55 6.86 17.15 -8.10
CA PHE A 55 7.52 17.43 -9.37
C PHE A 55 6.57 18.12 -10.34
N ASP A 56 7.14 18.97 -11.19
CA ASP A 56 6.40 19.57 -12.29
C ASP A 56 6.17 18.62 -13.48
N ILE A 57 5.51 19.14 -14.51
CA ILE A 57 5.19 18.42 -15.75
C ILE A 57 6.41 17.88 -16.52
N ASN A 58 7.57 18.53 -16.38
CA ASN A 58 8.85 18.13 -16.99
C ASN A 58 9.71 17.32 -16.01
N GLY A 59 9.08 16.86 -14.94
CA GLY A 59 9.69 16.10 -13.88
C GLY A 59 10.72 16.87 -13.06
N TYR A 60 10.77 18.21 -13.02
CA TYR A 60 11.68 18.93 -12.10
C TYR A 60 11.15 18.85 -10.66
N ILE A 61 12.04 18.59 -9.69
CA ILE A 61 11.69 18.67 -8.27
C ILE A 61 11.31 20.10 -7.90
N GLN A 62 10.12 20.26 -7.35
CA GLN A 62 9.62 21.53 -6.83
C GLN A 62 9.97 21.71 -5.35
N GLY A 63 9.97 20.62 -4.58
CA GLY A 63 10.31 20.62 -3.17
C GLY A 63 10.33 19.21 -2.59
N ILE A 64 10.92 19.08 -1.41
CA ILE A 64 10.97 17.84 -0.63
C ILE A 64 10.68 18.15 0.83
N THR A 65 9.79 17.39 1.44
CA THR A 65 9.53 17.39 2.88
C THR A 65 9.99 16.06 3.45
N ARG A 66 10.77 16.12 4.54
CA ARG A 66 11.30 14.93 5.20
C ARG A 66 10.32 14.37 6.22
N GLY A 67 10.16 13.06 6.21
CA GLY A 67 9.41 12.30 7.20
C GLY A 67 10.32 11.73 8.29
N GLY A 68 10.04 10.50 8.69
CA GLY A 68 10.81 9.74 9.69
C GLY A 68 10.21 9.76 11.09
N GLN A 69 9.33 10.70 11.41
CA GLN A 69 8.54 10.64 12.65
C GLN A 69 7.58 9.44 12.60
N ARG A 70 7.34 8.81 13.75
CA ARG A 70 6.39 7.70 13.86
C ARG A 70 4.97 8.22 13.59
N LEU A 71 4.34 7.68 12.55
CA LEU A 71 2.93 7.87 12.24
C LEU A 71 2.13 6.73 12.88
N GLN A 72 1.18 7.08 13.74
CA GLN A 72 0.32 6.11 14.40
C GLN A 72 -0.69 5.50 13.41
N LYS A 73 -1.24 4.33 13.75
CA LYS A 73 -2.25 3.65 12.93
C LYS A 73 -3.47 4.55 12.69
N GLY A 74 -3.94 4.63 11.44
CA GLY A 74 -5.07 5.48 11.06
C GLY A 74 -4.84 6.98 11.19
N ALA A 75 -3.63 7.43 11.50
CA ALA A 75 -3.31 8.85 11.58
C ALA A 75 -2.99 9.42 10.19
N ASP A 76 -3.29 10.71 10.04
CA ASP A 76 -2.93 11.49 8.85
C ASP A 76 -1.54 12.12 9.05
N TYR A 77 -0.77 12.17 7.97
CA TYR A 77 0.47 12.95 7.88
C TYR A 77 0.38 13.96 6.74
N ASP A 78 0.29 15.24 7.09
CA ASP A 78 0.26 16.35 6.14
C ASP A 78 1.68 16.88 5.87
N ALA A 79 2.28 16.41 4.77
CA ALA A 79 3.55 16.93 4.28
C ALA A 79 3.31 18.23 3.49
N GLN A 80 3.72 19.36 4.07
CA GLN A 80 3.72 20.66 3.39
C GLN A 80 5.00 20.81 2.57
N VAL A 81 4.91 20.65 1.25
CA VAL A 81 6.04 20.74 0.32
C VAL A 81 6.12 22.17 -0.22
N LYS A 82 7.09 22.94 0.27
CA LYS A 82 7.36 24.31 -0.19
C LYS A 82 7.99 24.29 -1.58
N VAL A 83 7.42 25.07 -2.49
CA VAL A 83 7.94 25.22 -3.85
C VAL A 83 9.19 26.10 -3.82
N VAL A 84 10.32 25.58 -4.30
CA VAL A 84 11.63 26.25 -4.27
C VAL A 84 11.68 27.49 -5.17
N ASN A 85 10.91 27.51 -6.27
CA ASN A 85 10.77 28.65 -7.17
C ASN A 85 9.29 29.03 -7.34
N PRO A 86 8.72 29.84 -6.45
CA PRO A 86 7.30 30.18 -6.46
C PRO A 86 6.89 31.05 -7.66
N ASP A 87 7.81 31.81 -8.24
CA ASP A 87 7.55 32.70 -9.39
C ASP A 87 7.32 31.94 -10.70
N ALA A 88 7.60 30.64 -10.71
CA ALA A 88 7.41 29.80 -11.89
C ALA A 88 5.98 29.24 -12.04
N ALA A 89 5.09 29.45 -11.06
CA ALA A 89 3.68 29.00 -11.09
C ALA A 89 3.53 27.58 -11.68
N VAL A 90 4.37 26.66 -11.23
CA VAL A 90 4.40 25.32 -11.82
C VAL A 90 3.53 24.42 -10.96
N GLN A 91 2.41 23.96 -11.53
CA GLN A 91 1.57 22.94 -10.92
C GLN A 91 2.39 21.69 -10.60
N ALA A 92 2.15 21.06 -9.45
CA ALA A 92 2.68 19.72 -9.22
C ALA A 92 1.91 18.72 -10.09
N ASN A 93 2.62 18.03 -10.98
CA ASN A 93 2.05 16.98 -11.83
C ASN A 93 2.38 15.59 -11.32
N TYR A 94 3.39 15.46 -10.46
CA TYR A 94 3.75 14.18 -9.87
C TYR A 94 4.10 14.30 -8.40
N VAL A 95 3.92 13.19 -7.68
CA VAL A 95 4.38 13.03 -6.31
C VAL A 95 5.17 11.72 -6.19
N GLN A 96 6.24 11.75 -5.40
CA GLN A 96 7.00 10.56 -5.01
C GLN A 96 7.05 10.47 -3.49
N LEU A 97 6.62 9.33 -2.95
CA LEU A 97 6.76 8.97 -1.55
C LEU A 97 7.93 8.00 -1.43
N MET A 98 8.78 8.21 -0.43
CA MET A 98 9.94 7.37 -0.12
C MET A 98 9.92 7.04 1.37
N ALA A 99 10.33 5.84 1.75
CA ALA A 99 10.37 5.44 3.15
C ALA A 99 11.24 6.43 3.95
N GLY A 100 10.65 7.10 4.94
CA GLY A 100 11.36 8.09 5.78
C GLY A 100 12.17 7.44 6.90
N GLY A 101 12.18 6.10 6.98
CA GLY A 101 12.89 5.32 7.98
C GLY A 101 12.73 3.82 7.75
N ASN A 102 13.19 3.03 8.72
CA ASN A 102 13.19 1.57 8.67
C ASN A 102 11.93 0.93 9.25
N ASP A 103 11.00 1.73 9.76
CA ASP A 103 9.74 1.24 10.31
C ASP A 103 8.68 1.26 9.21
N ALA A 104 8.26 0.09 8.77
CA ALA A 104 7.38 -0.06 7.62
C ALA A 104 6.03 0.62 7.85
N LEU A 105 5.52 1.33 6.83
CA LEU A 105 4.24 2.02 6.86
C LEU A 105 3.29 1.39 5.84
N CYS A 106 2.04 1.11 6.24
CA CYS A 106 0.99 0.74 5.30
C CYS A 106 0.15 1.96 4.95
N ILE A 107 0.13 2.36 3.67
CA ILE A 107 -0.54 3.57 3.18
C ILE A 107 -1.89 3.18 2.59
N ALA A 108 -2.98 3.65 3.20
CA ALA A 108 -4.35 3.38 2.76
C ALA A 108 -4.83 4.41 1.72
N GLY A 109 -4.33 5.65 1.81
CA GLY A 109 -4.68 6.69 0.86
C GLY A 109 -3.68 7.84 0.82
N ILE A 110 -3.72 8.58 -0.28
CA ILE A 110 -2.94 9.80 -0.50
C ILE A 110 -3.89 10.84 -1.10
N SER A 111 -3.94 12.03 -0.51
CA SER A 111 -4.54 13.19 -1.18
C SER A 111 -3.48 14.26 -1.41
N VAL A 112 -3.56 14.90 -2.57
CA VAL A 112 -2.64 15.99 -2.93
C VAL A 112 -3.46 17.20 -3.28
N MET A 113 -3.18 18.31 -2.61
CA MET A 113 -3.64 19.63 -2.96
C MET A 113 -2.47 20.44 -3.49
N THR A 114 -2.59 20.91 -4.72
CA THR A 114 -1.57 21.74 -5.36
C THR A 114 -1.83 23.21 -5.06
N ASP A 115 -0.78 24.03 -5.18
CA ASP A 115 -0.85 25.47 -4.94
C ASP A 115 -1.82 26.21 -5.89
N ASP A 116 -2.05 25.65 -7.08
CA ASP A 116 -3.02 26.12 -8.08
C ASP A 116 -4.43 25.52 -7.92
N GLN A 117 -4.74 24.93 -6.75
CA GLN A 117 -6.05 24.38 -6.38
C GLN A 117 -6.44 23.06 -7.08
N GLY A 118 -5.51 22.39 -7.76
CA GLY A 118 -5.68 21.00 -8.17
C GLY A 118 -5.80 20.08 -6.95
N ALA A 119 -6.75 19.15 -6.98
CA ALA A 119 -6.96 18.18 -5.92
C ALA A 119 -7.04 16.76 -6.49
N PHE A 120 -6.19 15.87 -5.98
CA PHE A 120 -6.02 14.52 -6.49
C PHE A 120 -6.09 13.50 -5.35
N GLY A 121 -6.53 12.29 -5.66
CA GLY A 121 -6.67 11.21 -4.68
C GLY A 121 -6.20 9.88 -5.21
N TRP A 122 -5.56 9.10 -4.34
CA TRP A 122 -5.10 7.74 -4.60
C TRP A 122 -5.44 6.86 -3.40
N THR A 123 -5.85 5.62 -3.65
CA THR A 123 -6.11 4.62 -2.60
C THR A 123 -5.20 3.41 -2.79
N GLY A 124 -4.93 2.70 -1.70
CA GLY A 124 -4.10 1.50 -1.75
C GLY A 124 -4.70 0.36 -2.57
N ASP A 125 -6.00 0.40 -2.93
CA ASP A 125 -6.60 -0.56 -3.87
C ASP A 125 -5.94 -0.50 -5.25
N PHE A 126 -5.52 0.70 -5.68
CA PHE A 126 -4.80 0.85 -6.93
C PHE A 126 -3.45 0.15 -6.88
N GLY A 127 -2.70 0.33 -5.79
CA GLY A 127 -1.44 -0.37 -5.61
C GLY A 127 -1.62 -1.89 -5.47
N TYR A 128 -2.64 -2.33 -4.72
CA TYR A 128 -3.05 -3.74 -4.68
C TYR A 128 -3.29 -4.29 -6.09
N TYR A 129 -4.10 -3.59 -6.88
CA TYR A 129 -4.40 -3.97 -8.25
C TYR A 129 -3.13 -4.08 -9.11
N CYS A 130 -2.19 -3.17 -8.92
CA CYS A 130 -0.89 -3.19 -9.60
C CYS A 130 0.16 -4.13 -8.98
N GLY A 131 -0.22 -4.96 -7.99
CA GLY A 131 0.65 -5.99 -7.42
C GLY A 131 1.64 -5.48 -6.38
N ALA A 132 1.43 -4.28 -5.84
CA ALA A 132 2.22 -3.77 -4.72
C ALA A 132 2.03 -4.66 -3.46
N PRO A 133 3.01 -4.71 -2.55
CA PRO A 133 2.85 -5.43 -1.30
C PRO A 133 1.74 -4.77 -0.47
N TRP A 134 0.74 -5.54 -0.06
CA TRP A 134 -0.49 -4.97 0.49
C TRP A 134 -1.05 -5.72 1.70
N TYR A 135 -1.96 -5.08 2.43
CA TYR A 135 -2.78 -5.71 3.46
C TYR A 135 -4.14 -5.02 3.56
N TYR A 136 -5.11 -5.65 4.23
CA TYR A 136 -6.33 -4.94 4.57
C TYR A 136 -6.08 -3.86 5.61
N SER A 137 -6.96 -2.86 5.62
CA SER A 137 -6.98 -1.76 6.56
C SER A 137 -8.43 -1.51 6.95
N SER A 138 -8.68 -1.21 8.23
CA SER A 138 -9.99 -0.73 8.68
C SER A 138 -10.14 0.80 8.61
N THR A 139 -9.19 1.50 7.97
CA THR A 139 -9.20 2.95 7.87
C THR A 139 -10.34 3.34 6.96
N VAL A 140 -11.30 4.08 7.51
CA VAL A 140 -12.38 4.67 6.72
C VAL A 140 -11.87 5.92 6.02
N ILE A 141 -12.08 5.96 4.71
CA ILE A 141 -11.68 7.05 3.84
C ILE A 141 -12.91 7.55 3.06
N GLY A 142 -13.17 8.86 3.06
CA GLY A 142 -14.29 9.48 2.35
C GLY A 142 -15.67 9.25 3.01
N GLY A 143 -16.75 9.42 2.23
CA GLY A 143 -18.13 9.57 2.74
C GLY A 143 -18.96 8.29 2.89
N ASN A 144 -18.45 7.11 2.55
CA ASN A 144 -19.23 5.87 2.43
C ASN A 144 -18.74 4.71 3.31
N ASN A 145 -18.03 4.99 4.40
CA ASN A 145 -17.34 3.95 5.20
C ASN A 145 -16.40 3.07 4.36
N TYR A 146 -15.85 3.64 3.28
CA TYR A 146 -14.99 2.92 2.37
C TYR A 146 -13.65 2.63 3.06
N MET A 147 -13.25 1.37 3.06
CA MET A 147 -12.02 0.89 3.70
C MET A 147 -11.09 0.34 2.61
N PRO A 148 -10.23 1.18 2.03
CA PRO A 148 -9.30 0.72 1.00
C PRO A 148 -8.29 -0.24 1.61
N LYS A 149 -7.79 -1.15 0.76
CA LYS A 149 -6.54 -1.87 1.05
C LYS A 149 -5.42 -0.86 1.24
N CYS A 150 -4.36 -1.25 1.96
CA CYS A 150 -3.18 -0.41 2.13
C CYS A 150 -1.94 -1.05 1.48
N VAL A 151 -0.99 -0.21 1.06
CA VAL A 151 0.25 -0.62 0.40
C VAL A 151 1.44 -0.34 1.31
N TRP A 152 2.33 -1.31 1.45
CA TRP A 152 3.50 -1.20 2.30
C TRP A 152 4.67 -0.47 1.65
N ILE A 153 5.33 0.38 2.43
CA ILE A 153 6.68 0.88 2.17
C ILE A 153 7.58 0.60 3.38
N ASP A 154 8.83 0.21 3.15
CA ASP A 154 9.82 -0.13 4.18
C ASP A 154 11.22 0.31 3.72
N GLY A 155 11.95 1.03 4.58
CA GLY A 155 13.30 1.48 4.31
C GLY A 155 14.31 0.36 4.28
N ASP A 156 14.21 -0.67 5.14
CA ASP A 156 15.29 -1.66 5.31
C ASP A 156 14.91 -3.11 4.95
N ALA A 157 13.66 -3.32 4.57
CA ALA A 157 13.11 -4.61 4.17
C ALA A 157 13.19 -5.70 5.24
N SER A 158 13.41 -5.33 6.50
CA SER A 158 13.48 -6.26 7.64
C SER A 158 12.18 -7.05 7.85
N SER A 159 11.07 -6.52 7.36
CA SER A 159 9.75 -7.16 7.42
C SER A 159 9.41 -8.00 6.19
N GLY A 160 10.35 -8.20 5.26
CA GLY A 160 10.12 -8.86 3.98
C GLY A 160 9.40 -7.96 2.95
N ILE A 161 9.23 -6.67 3.27
CA ILE A 161 8.65 -5.65 2.40
C ILE A 161 9.82 -4.99 1.66
N MET A 162 9.97 -5.29 0.37
CA MET A 162 11.09 -4.75 -0.43
C MET A 162 10.82 -3.35 -0.97
N THR A 163 9.54 -2.98 -1.05
CA THR A 163 9.10 -1.69 -1.55
C THR A 163 9.55 -0.57 -0.63
N LYS A 164 10.32 0.37 -1.16
CA LYS A 164 10.84 1.56 -0.48
C LYS A 164 10.05 2.83 -0.77
N GLY A 165 9.14 2.82 -1.75
CA GLY A 165 8.40 4.03 -2.12
C GLY A 165 7.43 3.81 -3.27
N LEU A 166 6.74 4.89 -3.64
CA LEU A 166 5.85 4.91 -4.80
C LEU A 166 5.86 6.28 -5.50
N GLY A 167 5.48 6.31 -6.77
CA GLY A 167 5.41 7.50 -7.60
C GLY A 167 4.09 7.54 -8.36
N ILE A 168 3.49 8.73 -8.49
CA ILE A 168 2.15 8.92 -9.04
C ILE A 168 2.15 10.15 -9.97
N HIS A 169 1.59 10.02 -11.18
CA HIS A 169 1.18 11.15 -12.02
C HIS A 169 -0.19 11.65 -11.58
N LEU A 170 -0.23 12.81 -10.94
CA LEU A 170 -1.42 13.35 -10.27
C LEU A 170 -2.62 13.53 -11.23
N PRO A 171 -2.48 14.15 -12.42
CA PRO A 171 -3.60 14.31 -13.34
C PRO A 171 -4.23 13.01 -13.83
N SER A 172 -3.53 11.87 -13.74
CA SER A 172 -4.13 10.58 -14.09
C SER A 172 -5.20 10.14 -13.10
N PHE A 173 -5.19 10.65 -11.87
CA PHE A 173 -6.07 10.23 -10.77
C PHE A 173 -7.17 11.26 -10.45
N ALA A 174 -7.67 11.93 -11.49
CA ALA A 174 -8.87 12.74 -11.40
C ALA A 174 -10.12 11.86 -11.15
N ALA A 175 -11.05 12.32 -10.31
CA ALA A 175 -12.19 11.54 -9.84
C ALA A 175 -13.40 11.58 -10.81
N THR A 176 -13.32 10.88 -11.95
CA THR A 176 -14.48 10.66 -12.86
C THR A 176 -14.87 9.18 -12.95
N ALA A 177 -16.14 8.93 -13.34
CA ALA A 177 -16.70 7.58 -13.47
C ALA A 177 -15.97 6.75 -14.53
N GLU A 178 -15.72 7.39 -15.66
CA GLU A 178 -15.06 6.84 -16.83
C GLU A 178 -13.59 6.55 -16.51
N ARG A 179 -12.93 7.43 -15.75
CA ARG A 179 -11.53 7.22 -15.37
C ARG A 179 -11.36 5.99 -14.49
N ALA A 180 -12.16 5.84 -13.45
CA ALA A 180 -12.13 4.63 -12.63
C ALA A 180 -12.37 3.36 -13.45
N SER A 181 -13.35 3.41 -14.35
CA SER A 181 -13.67 2.28 -15.24
C SER A 181 -12.47 1.91 -16.12
N SER A 182 -11.72 2.90 -16.61
CA SER A 182 -10.52 2.68 -17.43
C SER A 182 -9.40 1.95 -16.70
N ILE A 183 -9.30 2.07 -15.36
CA ILE A 183 -8.31 1.34 -14.55
C ILE A 183 -8.48 -0.16 -14.72
N MET A 184 -9.73 -0.62 -14.75
CA MET A 184 -10.07 -2.03 -14.87
C MET A 184 -9.95 -2.56 -16.31
N MET A 185 -10.11 -1.67 -17.31
CA MET A 185 -10.12 -2.05 -18.73
C MET A 185 -8.71 -2.24 -19.31
N ASP A 186 -7.70 -1.54 -18.77
CA ASP A 186 -6.34 -1.56 -19.33
C ASP A 186 -5.27 -1.62 -18.24
N LYS A 187 -5.15 -2.78 -17.60
CA LYS A 187 -4.17 -3.00 -16.51
C LYS A 187 -2.74 -2.58 -16.88
N ASP A 188 -2.33 -2.80 -18.13
CA ASP A 188 -0.97 -2.50 -18.57
C ASP A 188 -0.74 -0.99 -18.65
N LEU A 189 -1.73 -0.22 -19.12
CA LEU A 189 -1.65 1.25 -19.11
C LEU A 189 -1.43 1.79 -17.69
N TRP A 190 -2.06 1.18 -16.70
CA TRP A 190 -2.07 1.68 -15.32
C TRP A 190 -0.91 1.16 -14.47
N CYS A 191 -0.54 -0.10 -14.65
CA CYS A 191 0.42 -0.78 -13.79
C CYS A 191 1.79 -1.03 -14.45
N LYS A 192 1.91 -0.87 -15.77
CA LYS A 192 3.18 -1.02 -16.51
C LYS A 192 3.62 0.27 -17.18
N THR A 193 3.08 1.41 -16.77
CA THR A 193 3.51 2.72 -17.25
C THR A 193 4.15 3.48 -16.10
N ASP A 194 5.48 3.38 -16.01
CA ASP A 194 6.27 3.89 -14.89
C ASP A 194 6.00 5.37 -14.53
N PRO A 195 5.86 6.31 -15.49
CA PRO A 195 5.50 7.69 -15.16
C PRO A 195 4.11 7.85 -14.54
N ARG A 196 3.17 6.95 -14.82
CA ARG A 196 1.79 7.02 -14.29
C ARG A 196 1.74 6.56 -12.84
N PHE A 197 2.23 5.35 -12.60
CA PHE A 197 2.35 4.78 -11.28
C PHE A 197 3.52 3.82 -11.24
N LYS A 198 4.35 3.96 -10.22
CA LYS A 198 5.48 3.07 -9.98
C LYS A 198 5.64 2.78 -8.51
N VAL A 199 5.91 1.52 -8.20
CA VAL A 199 6.40 1.09 -6.90
C VAL A 199 7.91 0.91 -6.99
N PHE A 200 8.64 1.41 -6.00
CA PHE A 200 10.10 1.43 -6.01
C PHE A 200 10.65 0.44 -4.99
N ASP A 201 11.34 -0.62 -5.41
CA ASP A 201 12.15 -1.46 -4.49
C ASP A 201 13.54 -0.86 -4.24
N THR A 202 13.92 0.09 -5.10
CA THR A 202 15.08 0.97 -4.93
C THR A 202 14.63 2.37 -5.32
N ILE A 203 14.91 3.35 -4.48
CA ILE A 203 14.55 4.74 -4.77
C ILE A 203 15.37 5.20 -5.98
N THR A 204 14.67 5.45 -7.08
CA THR A 204 15.23 6.02 -8.30
C THR A 204 14.54 7.34 -8.61
N PRO A 205 15.14 8.20 -9.46
CA PRO A 205 14.43 9.31 -10.04
C PRO A 205 13.10 8.91 -10.66
N LEU A 206 12.06 9.68 -10.35
CA LEU A 206 10.75 9.55 -10.97
C LEU A 206 10.89 9.77 -12.49
N GLN A 207 10.18 8.95 -13.26
CA GLN A 207 10.01 9.17 -14.69
C GLN A 207 8.80 10.07 -14.94
N TYR A 208 8.86 10.90 -15.99
CA TYR A 208 7.75 11.73 -16.44
C TYR A 208 7.43 11.42 -17.91
N PHE A 209 6.22 11.78 -18.33
CA PHE A 209 5.76 11.64 -19.71
C PHE A 209 6.27 12.78 -20.61
N ASP A 210 6.82 12.42 -21.76
CA ASP A 210 7.19 13.33 -22.84
C ASP A 210 6.82 12.69 -24.20
N PRO A 211 5.75 13.16 -24.88
CA PRO A 211 4.98 14.36 -24.57
C PRO A 211 4.01 14.19 -23.39
N THR A 212 3.58 15.31 -22.81
CA THR A 212 2.58 15.37 -21.74
C THR A 212 1.27 14.68 -22.14
N PRO A 213 0.68 13.82 -21.28
CA PRO A 213 -0.60 13.18 -21.54
C PRO A 213 -1.70 14.20 -21.78
N GLN A 214 -2.55 13.93 -22.76
CA GLN A 214 -3.74 14.71 -23.04
C GLN A 214 -4.97 13.92 -22.62
N PHE A 215 -5.94 14.61 -22.01
CA PHE A 215 -7.18 14.02 -21.52
C PHE A 215 -8.38 14.61 -22.23
N GLN A 216 -9.37 13.77 -22.51
CA GLN A 216 -10.64 14.20 -23.06
C GLN A 216 -11.37 15.10 -22.05
N PRO A 217 -11.92 16.26 -22.44
CA PRO A 217 -12.52 17.21 -21.49
C PRO A 217 -13.64 16.60 -20.63
N ASP A 218 -14.52 15.80 -21.24
CA ASP A 218 -15.74 15.31 -20.57
C ASP A 218 -15.49 14.03 -19.76
N THR A 219 -14.85 13.04 -20.38
CA THR A 219 -14.64 11.72 -19.76
C THR A 219 -13.37 11.67 -18.92
N GLN A 220 -12.48 12.64 -19.11
CA GLN A 220 -11.11 12.60 -18.62
C GLN A 220 -10.34 11.37 -19.09
N LEU A 221 -10.75 10.64 -20.13
CA LEU A 221 -9.96 9.50 -20.64
C LEU A 221 -8.70 9.96 -21.38
N ASP A 222 -7.70 9.08 -21.43
CA ASP A 222 -6.49 9.31 -22.23
C ASP A 222 -6.84 9.47 -23.72
N VAL A 223 -6.34 10.53 -24.36
CA VAL A 223 -6.54 10.75 -25.81
C VAL A 223 -5.74 9.74 -26.64
N ASP A 224 -4.52 9.42 -26.20
CA ASP A 224 -3.62 8.46 -26.86
C ASP A 224 -2.97 7.51 -25.85
N PRO A 225 -3.70 6.49 -25.36
CA PRO A 225 -3.16 5.54 -24.39
C PRO A 225 -2.00 4.69 -24.95
N ALA A 226 -1.91 4.51 -26.28
CA ALA A 226 -0.84 3.74 -26.89
C ALA A 226 0.51 4.47 -26.77
N SER A 227 0.53 5.78 -26.99
CA SER A 227 1.72 6.61 -26.78
C SER A 227 2.20 6.59 -25.33
N LEU A 228 1.28 6.54 -24.36
CA LEU A 228 1.63 6.48 -22.94
C LEU A 228 2.31 5.16 -22.55
N LYS A 229 1.98 4.06 -23.23
CA LYS A 229 2.62 2.76 -23.01
C LYS A 229 4.01 2.64 -23.63
N ASN A 230 4.44 3.59 -24.47
CA ASN A 230 5.73 3.53 -25.14
C ASN A 230 6.85 4.04 -24.22
N PRO A 231 7.81 3.18 -23.79
CA PRO A 231 8.89 3.61 -22.90
C PRO A 231 9.80 4.69 -23.48
N ALA A 232 9.82 4.87 -24.81
CA ALA A 232 10.55 5.97 -25.44
C ALA A 232 10.05 7.35 -25.01
N ASN A 233 8.78 7.43 -24.58
CA ASN A 233 8.12 8.64 -24.09
C ASN A 233 8.28 8.83 -22.58
N TRP A 234 9.03 7.96 -21.89
CA TRP A 234 9.28 8.06 -20.47
C TRP A 234 10.68 8.64 -20.26
N LYS A 235 10.76 9.79 -19.62
CA LYS A 235 12.00 10.54 -19.44
C LYS A 235 12.35 10.66 -17.97
N ILE A 236 13.64 10.82 -17.70
CA ILE A 236 14.16 11.18 -16.38
C ILE A 236 14.80 12.55 -16.54
N ASN A 237 14.50 13.46 -15.63
CA ASN A 237 15.17 14.74 -15.61
C ASN A 237 16.54 14.57 -14.91
N PRO A 238 17.67 14.73 -15.62
CA PRO A 238 18.99 14.43 -15.06
C PRO A 238 19.37 15.37 -13.91
N LYS A 239 18.79 16.59 -13.87
CA LYS A 239 19.04 17.58 -12.81
C LYS A 239 18.47 17.19 -11.45
N ASN A 240 17.69 16.10 -11.39
CA ASN A 240 17.15 15.58 -10.14
C ASN A 240 17.96 14.43 -9.53
N ALA A 241 18.88 13.83 -10.30
CA ALA A 241 19.60 12.63 -9.86
C ALA A 241 20.33 12.85 -8.53
N ASP A 242 20.86 14.05 -8.31
CA ASP A 242 21.60 14.41 -7.10
C ASP A 242 20.72 15.01 -5.98
N LYS A 243 19.45 15.32 -6.28
CA LYS A 243 18.54 16.06 -5.39
C LYS A 243 17.57 15.15 -4.65
N ILE A 244 17.28 13.98 -5.21
CA ILE A 244 16.52 12.98 -4.48
C ILE A 244 17.46 12.43 -3.41
N PRO A 245 17.04 12.38 -2.15
CA PRO A 245 17.69 11.52 -1.19
C PRO A 245 17.57 10.09 -1.69
N LEU A 246 18.58 9.64 -2.43
CA LEU A 246 18.89 8.24 -2.41
C LEU A 246 19.04 7.96 -0.93
N ILE A 247 18.13 7.15 -0.39
CA ILE A 247 18.35 6.60 0.93
C ILE A 247 19.59 5.75 0.71
N GLU A 248 20.75 6.35 0.96
CA GLU A 248 21.97 5.64 1.29
C GLU A 248 21.58 4.94 2.60
N LEU A 249 20.90 3.81 2.45
CA LEU A 249 20.79 2.78 3.47
C LEU A 249 22.20 2.22 3.56
N VAL A 250 23.13 3.05 4.04
CA VAL A 250 24.36 2.61 4.64
C VAL A 250 23.86 1.71 5.73
N SER A 251 23.90 0.43 5.42
CA SER A 251 24.04 -0.66 6.34
C SER A 251 25.21 -0.30 7.25
N LYS A 252 24.97 0.57 8.23
CA LYS A 252 25.77 0.64 9.44
C LYS A 252 25.46 -0.66 10.17
N LYS A 253 26.04 -1.76 9.67
CA LYS A 253 26.54 -2.81 10.53
C LYS A 253 27.32 -2.05 11.59
N ARG A 254 26.75 -1.89 12.78
CA ARG A 254 27.58 -1.75 13.97
C ARG A 254 28.44 -3.00 13.95
N MET A 255 29.68 -2.86 13.46
CA MET A 255 30.74 -3.78 13.82
C MET A 255 30.84 -3.68 15.34
N VAL A 256 30.10 -4.55 16.02
CA VAL A 256 30.41 -4.92 17.39
C VAL A 256 31.63 -5.82 17.25
N ASP A 257 32.80 -5.24 17.52
CA ASP A 257 34.02 -6.00 17.69
C ASP A 257 33.82 -7.08 18.76
N GLY A 258 34.32 -8.28 18.47
CA GLY A 258 34.75 -9.21 19.51
C GLY A 258 33.86 -10.41 19.78
N ASN A 259 34.02 -11.42 18.93
CA ASN A 259 34.23 -12.81 19.34
C ASN A 259 33.04 -13.56 19.97
N THR A 260 32.19 -14.16 19.13
CA THR A 260 31.54 -15.44 19.46
C THR A 260 31.22 -16.18 18.17
N THR A 261 31.85 -17.35 18.02
CA THR A 261 31.51 -18.36 17.02
C THR A 261 30.12 -18.91 17.35
N ASP A 262 29.09 -18.41 16.68
CA ASP A 262 27.84 -19.16 16.55
C ASP A 262 27.18 -18.84 15.22
N THR A 263 27.30 -19.78 14.28
CA THR A 263 26.56 -19.83 13.02
C THR A 263 25.08 -20.06 13.30
N THR A 264 24.38 -19.00 13.69
CA THR A 264 22.93 -18.95 13.64
C THR A 264 22.55 -17.90 12.60
N ILE A 265 22.14 -18.36 11.42
CA ILE A 265 21.31 -17.55 10.51
C ILE A 265 20.06 -17.21 11.32
N GLN A 266 20.05 -16.04 11.97
CA GLN A 266 18.87 -15.50 12.61
C GLN A 266 17.86 -15.28 11.49
N THR A 267 16.93 -16.21 11.33
CA THR A 267 15.72 -16.01 10.53
C THR A 267 15.02 -14.78 11.09
N GLN A 268 15.14 -13.68 10.36
CA GLN A 268 14.56 -12.38 10.64
C GLN A 268 13.08 -12.53 11.01
N GLY A 269 12.73 -12.14 12.23
CA GLY A 269 11.34 -12.10 12.66
C GLY A 269 10.69 -10.86 12.06
N THR A 270 9.88 -11.05 11.02
CA THR A 270 8.98 -10.00 10.54
C THR A 270 8.16 -9.47 11.71
N GLY A 271 7.98 -8.14 11.83
CA GLY A 271 7.25 -7.54 12.96
C GLY A 271 5.85 -8.11 13.19
N PHE A 272 5.31 -8.80 12.19
CA PHE A 272 4.00 -9.44 12.16
C PHE A 272 3.89 -10.77 12.93
N ARG A 273 5.01 -11.45 13.21
CA ARG A 273 4.98 -12.76 13.88
C ARG A 273 4.31 -12.68 15.25
N GLY A 274 3.41 -13.62 15.53
CA GLY A 274 2.69 -13.71 16.81
C GLY A 274 1.52 -12.74 16.96
N LYS A 275 1.16 -12.02 15.89
CA LYS A 275 0.01 -11.12 15.83
C LYS A 275 -1.13 -11.72 15.02
N LEU A 276 -2.35 -11.45 15.45
CA LEU A 276 -3.57 -11.95 14.83
C LEU A 276 -4.57 -10.81 14.65
N ILE A 277 -5.08 -10.67 13.43
CA ILE A 277 -6.25 -9.84 13.17
C ILE A 277 -7.47 -10.74 13.04
N LYS A 278 -8.57 -10.36 13.69
CA LYS A 278 -9.90 -10.93 13.45
C LYS A 278 -10.79 -9.86 12.86
N SER A 279 -11.42 -10.15 11.73
CA SER A 279 -12.34 -9.21 11.11
C SER A 279 -13.73 -9.79 10.94
N GLU A 280 -14.72 -8.98 11.30
CA GLU A 280 -16.14 -9.24 11.10
C GLU A 280 -16.69 -8.52 9.85
N MET A 281 -15.83 -7.78 9.14
CA MET A 281 -16.19 -6.98 7.99
C MET A 281 -16.34 -7.84 6.73
N GLN A 282 -17.44 -7.66 6.00
CA GLN A 282 -17.73 -8.41 4.76
C GLN A 282 -16.72 -8.14 3.64
N SER A 283 -16.08 -6.97 3.65
CA SER A 283 -15.06 -6.57 2.67
C SER A 283 -13.70 -7.25 2.89
N HIS A 284 -13.51 -7.99 3.99
CA HIS A 284 -12.24 -8.62 4.32
C HIS A 284 -12.29 -10.14 4.20
N SER A 285 -11.50 -10.67 3.26
CA SER A 285 -11.36 -12.09 2.94
C SER A 285 -10.02 -12.65 3.42
N ALA A 286 -10.07 -13.59 4.37
CA ALA A 286 -8.86 -14.31 4.78
C ALA A 286 -8.33 -15.20 3.63
N MET A 287 -9.24 -15.66 2.76
CA MET A 287 -8.89 -16.42 1.57
C MET A 287 -8.11 -15.56 0.57
N GLU A 288 -8.59 -14.34 0.24
CA GLU A 288 -7.88 -13.40 -0.65
C GLU A 288 -6.46 -13.10 -0.13
N LEU A 289 -6.33 -12.86 1.19
CA LEU A 289 -5.01 -12.64 1.81
C LEU A 289 -4.08 -13.84 1.65
N CYS A 290 -4.58 -15.07 1.80
CA CYS A 290 -3.74 -16.26 1.70
C CYS A 290 -3.39 -16.64 0.26
N GLU A 291 -4.30 -16.43 -0.68
CA GLU A 291 -4.08 -16.75 -2.10
C GLU A 291 -3.21 -15.69 -2.80
N SER A 292 -3.23 -14.45 -2.30
CA SER A 292 -2.40 -13.38 -2.82
C SER A 292 -0.91 -13.59 -2.50
N SER A 293 -0.11 -13.64 -3.56
CA SER A 293 1.36 -13.71 -3.47
C SER A 293 2.00 -12.41 -3.00
N THR A 294 1.29 -11.28 -3.12
CA THR A 294 1.78 -9.94 -2.78
C THR A 294 1.22 -9.42 -1.46
N SER A 295 0.31 -10.13 -0.80
CA SER A 295 -0.16 -9.67 0.52
C SER A 295 0.89 -9.95 1.59
N VAL A 296 1.08 -9.02 2.53
CA VAL A 296 2.07 -9.13 3.61
C VAL A 296 1.46 -8.54 4.88
N GLY A 297 1.53 -9.25 6.00
CA GLY A 297 1.00 -8.77 7.28
C GLY A 297 0.87 -9.85 8.36
N PRO A 298 0.20 -9.53 9.48
CA PRO A 298 -0.17 -10.48 10.54
C PRO A 298 -0.98 -11.66 10.04
N ASP A 299 -1.10 -12.72 10.85
CA ASP A 299 -2.07 -13.76 10.52
C ASP A 299 -3.52 -13.22 10.66
N PHE A 300 -4.46 -13.75 9.89
CA PHE A 300 -5.79 -13.15 9.73
C PHE A 300 -6.92 -14.15 9.90
N VAL A 301 -8.03 -13.75 10.52
CA VAL A 301 -9.28 -14.51 10.61
C VAL A 301 -10.39 -13.70 10.00
N SER A 302 -11.10 -14.28 9.04
CA SER A 302 -12.39 -13.76 8.59
C SER A 302 -13.50 -14.50 9.34
N MET A 303 -14.22 -13.77 10.18
CA MET A 303 -15.38 -14.30 10.91
C MET A 303 -16.56 -14.55 9.98
N VAL A 304 -16.63 -13.81 8.86
CA VAL A 304 -17.64 -13.96 7.82
C VAL A 304 -17.42 -15.25 7.03
N GLU A 305 -16.19 -15.48 6.56
CA GLU A 305 -15.85 -16.68 5.78
C GLU A 305 -15.63 -17.92 6.67
N LYS A 306 -15.49 -17.72 7.98
CA LYS A 306 -15.14 -18.75 8.96
C LYS A 306 -13.86 -19.49 8.60
N VAL A 307 -12.85 -18.73 8.17
CA VAL A 307 -11.51 -19.24 7.88
C VAL A 307 -10.41 -18.38 8.52
N PHE A 308 -9.27 -19.03 8.73
CA PHE A 308 -8.03 -18.48 9.24
C PHE A 308 -6.94 -18.58 8.16
N CYS A 309 -6.21 -17.51 7.94
CA CYS A 309 -5.07 -17.44 7.06
C CYS A 309 -3.77 -17.41 7.86
N ASP A 310 -2.97 -18.49 7.73
CA ASP A 310 -1.56 -18.50 8.11
C ASP A 310 -0.78 -17.73 7.03
N MET A 311 -0.54 -16.44 7.27
CA MET A 311 0.13 -15.53 6.33
C MET A 311 1.60 -15.88 6.13
N GLU A 312 2.26 -16.47 7.13
CA GLU A 312 3.64 -16.94 7.00
C GLU A 312 3.77 -18.08 5.97
N ARG A 313 2.75 -18.94 5.86
CA ARG A 313 2.74 -20.08 4.94
C ARG A 313 1.80 -19.94 3.76
N LYS A 314 1.06 -18.85 3.68
CA LYS A 314 0.00 -18.65 2.69
C LYS A 314 -0.98 -19.83 2.67
N LYS A 315 -1.44 -20.23 3.87
CA LYS A 315 -2.31 -21.39 4.04
C LYS A 315 -3.61 -21.04 4.76
N VAL A 316 -4.72 -21.39 4.11
CA VAL A 316 -6.06 -21.29 4.67
C VAL A 316 -6.37 -22.51 5.54
N TRP A 317 -6.97 -22.28 6.69
CA TRP A 317 -7.52 -23.28 7.58
C TRP A 317 -8.96 -22.91 7.93
N ARG A 318 -9.84 -23.90 8.05
CA ARG A 318 -11.19 -23.67 8.60
C ARG A 318 -11.13 -23.24 10.07
N LEU A 319 -12.13 -22.47 10.50
CA LEU A 319 -12.36 -22.28 11.93
C LEU A 319 -12.97 -23.54 12.56
N CYS A 320 -12.67 -23.77 13.84
CA CYS A 320 -13.28 -24.84 14.60
C CYS A 320 -14.76 -24.50 14.88
N SER A 321 -15.64 -25.48 14.67
CA SER A 321 -17.08 -25.39 14.92
C SER A 321 -17.50 -26.01 16.26
N SER A 322 -16.72 -26.97 16.77
CA SER A 322 -16.95 -27.63 18.05
C SER A 322 -15.65 -27.73 18.85
N GLU A 323 -15.72 -27.98 20.17
CA GLU A 323 -14.53 -28.19 21.01
C GLU A 323 -13.72 -29.45 20.64
N GLN A 324 -14.32 -30.39 19.92
CA GLN A 324 -13.68 -31.65 19.53
C GLN A 324 -12.99 -31.55 18.17
N ASP A 325 -13.22 -30.46 17.44
CA ASP A 325 -12.64 -30.27 16.12
C ASP A 325 -11.12 -30.15 16.21
N VAL A 326 -10.45 -30.83 15.29
CA VAL A 326 -9.01 -30.79 15.04
C VAL A 326 -8.74 -30.29 13.63
N ASN A 327 -7.48 -29.90 13.39
CA ASN A 327 -6.99 -29.37 12.11
C ASN A 327 -7.76 -28.10 11.70
N CYS A 328 -7.99 -27.24 12.67
CA CYS A 328 -8.75 -26.01 12.53
C CYS A 328 -8.17 -24.94 13.46
N PHE A 329 -8.49 -23.69 13.17
CA PHE A 329 -8.17 -22.59 14.05
C PHE A 329 -9.32 -22.34 15.04
N ASP A 330 -9.00 -22.39 16.33
CA ASP A 330 -9.93 -22.00 17.38
C ASP A 330 -9.89 -20.49 17.56
N ALA A 331 -10.90 -19.81 17.00
CA ALA A 331 -10.99 -18.36 17.05
C ALA A 331 -11.21 -17.85 18.48
N GLU A 332 -11.85 -18.59 19.37
CA GLU A 332 -12.07 -18.11 20.75
C GLU A 332 -10.78 -18.19 21.57
N LYS A 333 -10.07 -19.32 21.48
CA LYS A 333 -8.83 -19.58 22.23
C LYS A 333 -7.58 -19.09 21.51
N ASN A 334 -7.71 -18.51 20.32
CA ASN A 334 -6.64 -17.99 19.45
C ASN A 334 -5.52 -19.01 19.21
N VAL A 335 -5.87 -20.25 18.88
CA VAL A 335 -4.92 -21.36 18.78
C VAL A 335 -5.24 -22.32 17.64
N MET A 336 -4.23 -22.76 16.91
CA MET A 336 -4.36 -23.89 15.99
C MET A 336 -4.51 -25.19 16.76
N ARG A 337 -5.63 -25.90 16.55
CA ARG A 337 -5.84 -27.23 17.10
C ARG A 337 -5.22 -28.27 16.16
N GLY A 338 -4.23 -29.00 16.65
CA GLY A 338 -3.61 -30.11 15.93
C GLY A 338 -4.44 -31.40 15.99
N GLY A 339 -4.10 -32.36 15.13
CA GLY A 339 -4.65 -33.73 15.17
C GLY A 339 -4.31 -34.49 16.45
N LYS A 340 -4.60 -35.81 16.49
CA LYS A 340 -4.40 -36.68 17.67
C LYS A 340 -3.02 -36.44 18.31
N VAL A 341 -2.96 -36.53 19.65
CA VAL A 341 -1.74 -36.37 20.45
C VAL A 341 -0.60 -37.19 19.81
N ASN A 342 0.43 -36.49 19.29
CA ASN A 342 1.60 -36.97 18.52
C ASN A 342 1.54 -36.91 16.98
N SER A 343 0.37 -36.68 16.36
CA SER A 343 0.30 -36.36 14.93
C SER A 343 0.63 -34.89 14.71
N ARG A 344 1.76 -34.61 14.03
CA ARG A 344 2.10 -33.28 13.51
C ARG A 344 1.47 -33.02 12.15
N ARG A 345 0.64 -33.94 11.64
CA ARG A 345 0.10 -33.90 10.30
C ARG A 345 -1.41 -33.95 10.34
N ASP A 346 -2.05 -33.29 9.38
CA ASP A 346 -3.46 -33.50 9.10
C ASP A 346 -3.63 -34.93 8.61
N ASP A 347 -4.49 -35.72 9.25
CA ASP A 347 -4.69 -37.13 8.91
C ASP A 347 -5.35 -37.30 7.52
N THR A 348 -5.96 -36.24 6.98
CA THR A 348 -6.65 -36.22 5.68
C THR A 348 -5.73 -35.78 4.55
N THR A 349 -4.94 -34.72 4.76
CA THR A 349 -4.06 -34.15 3.73
C THR A 349 -2.60 -34.57 3.88
N GLY A 350 -2.22 -35.16 5.02
CA GLY A 350 -0.85 -35.49 5.36
C GLY A 350 0.04 -34.27 5.65
N GLU A 351 -0.50 -33.06 5.63
CA GLU A 351 0.28 -31.83 5.74
C GLU A 351 0.62 -31.47 7.18
N ARG A 352 1.79 -30.85 7.40
CA ARG A 352 2.22 -30.48 8.75
C ARG A 352 1.34 -29.36 9.32
N ILE A 353 0.70 -29.63 10.45
CA ILE A 353 -0.06 -28.62 11.19
C ILE A 353 0.91 -27.80 12.02
N VAL A 354 0.88 -26.49 11.82
CA VAL A 354 1.69 -25.56 12.58
C VAL A 354 0.95 -25.24 13.88
N ARG A 355 1.61 -25.48 15.01
CA ARG A 355 1.09 -25.01 16.29
C ARG A 355 1.32 -23.50 16.37
N LYS A 356 0.25 -22.73 16.17
CA LYS A 356 0.23 -21.29 16.41
C LYS A 356 -0.69 -20.97 17.58
N ARG A 357 -0.27 -20.02 18.42
CA ARG A 357 -1.04 -19.44 19.53
C ARG A 357 -0.74 -17.95 19.55
N TYR A 358 -1.78 -17.13 19.74
CA TYR A 358 -1.65 -15.68 19.71
C TYR A 358 -2.02 -15.07 21.06
N HIS A 359 -1.23 -14.08 21.46
CA HIS A 359 -1.47 -13.25 22.64
C HIS A 359 -1.75 -11.80 22.27
N THR A 360 -1.26 -11.34 21.12
CA THR A 360 -1.57 -10.04 20.54
C THR A 360 -2.64 -10.23 19.47
N VAL A 361 -3.85 -9.77 19.78
CA VAL A 361 -5.02 -9.91 18.91
C VAL A 361 -5.69 -8.56 18.77
N SER A 362 -6.02 -8.20 17.54
CA SER A 362 -6.86 -7.05 17.21
C SER A 362 -8.13 -7.51 16.52
N THR A 363 -9.24 -6.84 16.83
CA THR A 363 -10.55 -7.15 16.27
C THR A 363 -11.05 -5.94 15.49
N TRP A 364 -11.50 -6.15 14.26
CA TRP A 364 -12.08 -5.14 13.40
C TRP A 364 -13.55 -5.49 13.15
N ALA A 365 -14.45 -4.59 13.55
CA ALA A 365 -15.90 -4.74 13.46
C ALA A 365 -16.50 -3.57 12.67
#